data_AF-X1R5B7-F1
#
_entry.id   AF-X1R5B7-F1
#
_cell.length_a   1.000
_cell.length_b   1.000
_cell.length_c   1.000
_cell.angle_alpha   90.00
_cell.angle_beta   90.00
_cell.angle_gamma   90.00
#
_symmetry.space_group_name_H-M   'P 1'
#
loop_
_entity.id
_entity.type
_entity.pdbx_description
1 polymer ?
#
loop_
_entity_poly.entity_id
_entity_poly.type
_entity_poly.pdbx_seq_one_letter_code
_entity_poly.pdbx_strand_id
1 'polypeptide(L)'
;MGIRKQVKKGKTYYALYAGNKFVKHIGNAAAYRKYLKDIGRKENELATLKGTVTQPTMPASVFDVIYADPPWQYDFAETDSRAIENQYSSMPLNQIKRLGKYIPAAENAVLFLWAPAPKLREALEVLGAWGFTYRTNAIWDKEKIGMGYWFRGQHELLLVGVKGEFSPPDAEARYSSVIREARTNHSKKPECVYT
;
A
#
# COMPACT_ATOMS: atom_id res chain seq x y z
N MET A 1 4.46 27.95 12.79
CA MET A 1 4.81 28.77 11.60
C MET A 1 3.52 29.24 10.93
N GLY A 2 3.53 30.38 10.24
CA GLY A 2 2.34 30.93 9.56
C GLY A 2 2.65 31.32 8.12
N ILE A 3 1.71 31.08 7.20
CA ILE A 3 1.83 31.47 5.79
C ILE A 3 1.14 32.81 5.60
N ARG A 4 1.82 33.75 4.93
CA ARG A 4 1.28 35.08 4.63
C ARG A 4 1.15 35.25 3.12
N LYS A 5 0.00 35.77 2.70
CA LYS A 5 -0.26 36.22 1.33
C LYS A 5 0.33 37.62 1.15
N GLN A 6 1.01 37.84 0.04
CA GLN A 6 1.64 39.10 -0.34
C GLN A 6 1.21 39.48 -1.76
N VAL A 7 0.99 40.77 -2.00
CA VAL A 7 0.69 41.29 -3.33
C VAL A 7 1.84 42.20 -3.76
N LYS A 8 2.43 41.92 -4.91
CA LYS A 8 3.53 42.71 -5.48
C LYS A 8 3.30 42.90 -6.98
N LYS A 9 3.23 44.15 -7.43
CA LYS A 9 2.97 44.52 -8.84
C LYS A 9 1.74 43.79 -9.43
N GLY A 10 0.64 43.76 -8.68
CA GLY A 10 -0.61 43.09 -9.09
C GLY A 10 -0.61 41.56 -9.03
N LYS A 11 0.51 40.92 -8.67
CA LYS A 11 0.63 39.45 -8.58
C LYS A 11 0.63 39.00 -7.11
N THR A 12 -0.03 37.87 -6.84
CA THR A 12 -0.12 37.27 -5.51
C THR A 12 0.98 36.23 -5.29
N TYR A 13 1.62 36.29 -4.13
CA TYR A 13 2.65 35.36 -3.68
C TYR A 13 2.42 34.94 -2.23
N TYR A 14 2.98 33.79 -1.86
CA TYR A 14 2.91 33.22 -0.52
C TYR A 14 4.31 33.05 0.05
N ALA A 15 4.46 33.31 1.34
CA ALA A 15 5.72 33.15 2.06
C ALA A 15 5.46 32.57 3.46
N LEU A 16 6.43 31.79 3.94
CA LEU A 16 6.40 31.17 5.26
C LEU A 16 7.10 32.05 6.28
N TYR A 17 6.51 32.17 7.47
CA TYR A 17 7.03 32.92 8.60
C TYR A 17 7.05 32.06 9.87
N ALA A 18 8.04 32.30 10.73
CA ALA A 18 8.09 31.81 12.11
C ALA A 18 7.91 33.02 13.04
N GLY A 19 6.69 33.20 13.56
CA GLY A 19 6.29 34.46 14.20
C GLY A 19 6.36 35.61 13.20
N ASN A 20 7.19 36.61 13.49
CA ASN A 20 7.47 37.75 12.60
C ASN A 20 8.71 37.56 11.71
N LYS A 21 9.48 36.48 11.89
CA LYS A 21 10.68 36.22 11.09
C LYS A 21 10.31 35.53 9.78
N PHE A 22 10.75 36.11 8.66
CA PHE A 22 10.64 35.48 7.35
C PHE A 22 11.48 34.21 7.30
N VAL A 23 10.91 33.13 6.76
CA VAL A 23 11.59 31.83 6.63
C VAL A 23 11.93 31.56 5.17
N LYS A 24 10.93 31.57 4.27
CA LYS A 24 11.16 31.36 2.83
C LYS A 24 10.00 31.85 1.97
N HIS A 25 10.29 32.10 0.69
CA HIS A 25 9.27 32.27 -0.33
C HIS A 25 8.70 30.90 -0.74
N ILE A 26 7.38 30.82 -0.84
CA ILE A 26 6.67 29.63 -1.36
C ILE A 26 6.36 29.82 -2.85
N GLY A 27 6.02 31.04 -3.26
CA GLY A 27 5.79 31.39 -4.67
C GLY A 27 4.33 31.73 -4.96
N ASN A 28 3.88 31.44 -6.18
CA ASN A 28 2.52 31.74 -6.64
C ASN A 28 1.46 30.77 -6.03
N ALA A 29 0.19 30.94 -6.41
CA ALA A 29 -0.90 30.10 -5.90
C ALA A 29 -0.75 28.61 -6.21
N ALA A 30 -0.16 28.24 -7.36
CA ALA A 30 0.08 26.84 -7.71
C ALA A 30 1.19 26.23 -6.84
N ALA A 31 2.30 26.95 -6.65
CA ALA A 31 3.37 26.55 -5.76
C ALA A 31 2.89 26.43 -4.30
N TYR A 32 1.99 27.33 -3.87
CA TYR A 32 1.36 27.26 -2.56
C TYR A 32 0.51 26.00 -2.37
N ARG A 33 -0.36 25.66 -3.33
CA ARG A 33 -1.16 24.42 -3.27
C ARG A 33 -0.28 23.17 -3.21
N LYS A 34 0.79 23.13 -4.02
CA LYS A 34 1.77 22.03 -3.97
C LYS A 34 2.45 21.95 -2.60
N TYR A 35 2.88 23.08 -2.06
CA TYR A 35 3.52 23.16 -0.74
C TYR A 35 2.61 22.66 0.39
N LEU A 36 1.32 23.02 0.37
CA LEU A 36 0.35 22.50 1.34
C LEU A 36 0.17 20.98 1.23
N LYS A 37 0.08 20.44 0.00
CA LYS A 37 0.03 18.98 -0.21
C LYS A 37 1.27 18.29 0.33
N ASP A 38 2.46 18.85 0.08
CA ASP A 38 3.72 18.26 0.54
C ASP A 38 3.85 18.30 2.07
N ILE A 39 3.37 19.37 2.73
CA ILE A 39 3.28 19.43 4.19
C ILE A 39 2.32 18.39 4.72
N GLY A 40 1.08 18.35 4.19
CA GLY A 40 0.08 17.38 4.64
C GLY A 40 0.56 15.93 4.48
N ARG A 41 1.28 15.63 3.39
CA ARG A 41 1.93 14.32 3.20
C ARG A 41 2.98 14.04 4.28
N LYS A 42 3.85 15.00 4.59
CA LYS A 42 4.88 14.86 5.64
C LYS A 42 4.28 14.77 7.04
N GLU A 43 3.25 15.53 7.34
CA GLU A 43 2.54 15.47 8.62
C GLU A 43 1.81 14.14 8.79
N ASN A 44 1.15 13.64 7.74
CA ASN A 44 0.58 12.29 7.75
C ASN A 44 1.66 11.21 7.88
N GLU A 45 2.81 11.35 7.22
CA GLU A 45 3.94 10.43 7.35
C GLU A 45 4.50 10.43 8.78
N LEU A 46 4.66 11.61 9.39
CA LEU A 46 5.13 11.78 10.76
C LEU A 46 4.11 11.27 11.80
N ALA A 47 2.82 11.57 11.61
CA ALA A 47 1.74 11.06 12.43
C ALA A 47 1.63 9.54 12.31
N THR A 48 1.81 9.01 11.10
CA THR A 48 1.84 7.57 10.85
C THR A 48 3.05 6.94 11.54
N LEU A 49 4.24 7.57 11.53
CA LEU A 49 5.43 7.08 12.25
C LEU A 49 5.24 7.08 13.78
N LYS A 50 4.50 8.06 14.31
CA LYS A 50 4.17 8.16 15.74
C LYS A 50 3.02 7.24 16.17
N GLY A 51 2.16 6.84 15.24
CA GLY A 51 1.06 5.91 15.50
C GLY A 51 1.58 4.52 15.88
N THR A 52 1.28 4.08 17.09
CA THR A 52 1.56 2.73 17.57
C THR A 52 0.77 1.74 16.70
N VAL A 53 1.48 0.93 15.90
CA VAL A 53 0.87 -0.27 15.36
C VAL A 53 0.78 -1.23 16.53
N THR A 54 -0.43 -1.53 17.00
CA THR A 54 -0.66 -2.56 18.01
C THR A 54 0.03 -3.83 17.52
N GLN A 55 1.02 -4.30 18.29
CA GLN A 55 1.77 -5.49 17.92
C GLN A 55 0.78 -6.66 17.88
N PRO A 56 0.62 -7.33 16.73
CA PRO A 56 -0.16 -8.56 16.69
C PRO A 56 0.56 -9.61 17.54
N THR A 57 -0.20 -10.44 18.24
CA THR A 57 0.34 -11.64 18.87
C THR A 57 0.80 -12.57 17.75
N MET A 58 2.11 -12.80 17.65
CA MET A 58 2.70 -13.65 16.62
C MET A 58 3.15 -14.98 17.22
N PRO A 59 3.16 -16.08 16.43
CA PRO A 59 3.79 -17.32 16.85
C PRO A 59 5.26 -17.09 17.22
N ALA A 60 5.78 -17.89 18.16
CA ALA A 60 7.20 -17.85 18.53
C ALA A 60 8.12 -18.44 17.44
N SER A 61 7.59 -19.38 16.64
CA SER A 61 8.31 -20.01 15.53
C SER A 61 8.45 -19.09 14.33
N VAL A 62 9.50 -19.30 13.54
CA VAL A 62 9.66 -18.71 12.20
C VAL A 62 9.11 -19.63 11.12
N PHE A 63 8.76 -19.05 9.97
CA PHE A 63 8.13 -19.75 8.85
C PHE A 63 8.90 -19.49 7.55
N ASP A 64 8.98 -20.54 6.75
CA ASP A 64 9.57 -20.54 5.41
C ASP A 64 8.63 -19.96 4.36
N VAL A 65 7.32 -20.07 4.61
CA VAL A 65 6.26 -19.58 3.72
C VAL A 65 5.39 -18.57 4.47
N ILE A 66 5.34 -17.35 3.95
CA ILE A 66 4.44 -16.30 4.42
C ILE A 66 3.38 -16.06 3.34
N TYR A 67 2.12 -16.00 3.75
CA TYR A 67 0.99 -15.69 2.88
C TYR A 67 0.20 -14.53 3.48
N ALA A 68 0.03 -13.44 2.74
CA ALA A 68 -0.49 -12.18 3.27
C ALA A 68 -1.44 -11.47 2.30
N ASP A 69 -2.53 -10.92 2.85
CA ASP A 69 -3.48 -10.03 2.18
C ASP A 69 -3.61 -8.72 2.98
N PRO A 70 -2.75 -7.72 2.72
CA PRO A 70 -2.76 -6.50 3.51
C PRO A 70 -4.05 -5.68 3.33
N PRO A 71 -4.51 -4.96 4.37
CA PRO A 71 -5.69 -4.11 4.30
C PRO A 71 -5.38 -2.79 3.59
N TRP A 72 -5.26 -2.80 2.26
CA TRP A 72 -4.87 -1.64 1.45
C TRP A 72 -5.84 -0.46 1.59
N GLN A 73 -5.33 0.71 1.97
CA GLN A 73 -6.09 1.98 1.94
C GLN A 73 -6.00 2.67 0.58
N TYR A 74 -7.11 3.15 0.04
CA TYR A 74 -7.16 3.95 -1.19
C TYR A 74 -7.24 5.45 -0.87
N ASP A 75 -6.51 6.27 -1.63
CA ASP A 75 -6.50 7.73 -1.46
C ASP A 75 -7.81 8.42 -1.91
N PHE A 76 -8.62 7.74 -2.75
CA PHE A 76 -9.79 8.32 -3.42
C PHE A 76 -11.05 7.50 -3.16
N ALA A 77 -11.68 7.71 -2.01
CA ALA A 77 -13.08 7.33 -1.80
C ALA A 77 -13.94 8.58 -2.01
N GLU A 78 -14.19 8.96 -3.27
CA GLU A 78 -15.01 10.14 -3.60
C GLU A 78 -16.52 9.96 -3.35
N THR A 79 -16.92 8.91 -2.63
CA THR A 79 -18.34 8.62 -2.39
C THR A 79 -18.54 7.98 -1.02
N ASP A 80 -19.35 8.63 -0.19
CA ASP A 80 -19.84 8.14 1.11
C ASP A 80 -20.55 6.77 1.03
N SER A 81 -21.00 6.36 -0.16
CA SER A 81 -21.63 5.06 -0.40
C SER A 81 -20.70 3.85 -0.21
N ARG A 82 -19.37 4.05 -0.19
CA ARG A 82 -18.38 2.97 0.03
C ARG A 82 -18.06 2.75 1.52
N ALA A 83 -18.52 3.62 2.41
CA ALA A 83 -18.25 3.51 3.84
C ALA A 83 -19.04 2.37 4.50
N ILE A 84 -20.18 1.96 3.90
CA ILE A 84 -21.12 0.99 4.47
C ILE A 84 -20.67 -0.46 4.24
N GLU A 85 -19.76 -0.74 3.30
CA GLU A 85 -19.31 -2.11 2.95
C GLU A 85 -17.96 -2.52 3.57
N ASN A 86 -17.26 -1.63 4.29
CA ASN A 86 -15.95 -1.94 4.86
C ASN A 86 -16.07 -2.66 6.21
N GLN A 87 -16.24 -3.98 6.17
CA GLN A 87 -16.17 -4.86 7.35
C GLN A 87 -14.76 -4.93 7.98
N TYR A 88 -13.74 -4.30 7.37
CA TYR A 88 -12.38 -4.18 7.92
C TYR A 88 -11.84 -2.76 7.79
N SER A 89 -11.15 -2.30 8.83
CA SER A 89 -10.43 -1.01 8.78
C SER A 89 -9.25 -1.11 7.83
N SER A 90 -9.24 -0.28 6.78
CA SER A 90 -8.09 -0.14 5.88
C SER A 90 -6.90 0.46 6.62
N MET A 91 -5.68 0.14 6.18
CA MET A 91 -4.43 0.57 6.80
C MET A 91 -3.59 1.42 5.82
N PRO A 92 -3.04 2.57 6.25
CA PRO A 92 -2.11 3.35 5.43
C PRO A 92 -0.87 2.55 5.05
N LEU A 93 -0.35 2.79 3.84
CA LEU A 93 0.84 2.08 3.30
C LEU A 93 2.02 2.05 4.27
N ASN A 94 2.32 3.17 4.92
CA ASN A 94 3.44 3.25 5.86
C ASN A 94 3.22 2.40 7.12
N GLN A 95 1.99 2.13 7.53
CA GLN A 95 1.70 1.20 8.62
C GLN A 95 1.85 -0.25 8.14
N ILE A 96 1.36 -0.59 6.93
CA ILE A 96 1.54 -1.91 6.32
C ILE A 96 3.03 -2.25 6.20
N LYS A 97 3.86 -1.33 5.70
CA LYS A 97 5.31 -1.52 5.60
C LYS A 97 5.96 -1.83 6.96
N ARG A 98 5.48 -1.22 8.05
CA ARG A 98 6.00 -1.48 9.40
C ARG A 98 5.61 -2.84 9.97
N LEU A 99 4.58 -3.51 9.43
CA LEU A 99 4.24 -4.86 9.89
C LEU A 99 5.38 -5.85 9.65
N GLY A 100 6.24 -5.60 8.67
CA GLY A 100 7.37 -6.47 8.30
C GLY A 100 8.27 -6.84 9.47
N LYS A 101 8.49 -5.93 10.42
CA LYS A 101 9.33 -6.20 11.60
C LYS A 101 8.72 -7.22 12.57
N TYR A 102 7.43 -7.49 12.46
CA TYR A 102 6.71 -8.48 13.27
C TYR A 102 6.48 -9.79 12.53
N ILE A 103 6.82 -9.89 11.23
CA ILE A 103 6.60 -11.10 10.45
C ILE A 103 7.65 -12.12 10.85
N PRO A 104 7.25 -13.30 11.37
CA PRO A 104 8.17 -14.34 11.78
C PRO A 104 8.68 -15.13 10.56
N ALA A 105 9.39 -14.47 9.65
CA ALA A 105 9.98 -15.11 8.48
C ALA A 105 11.36 -15.69 8.82
N ALA A 106 11.63 -16.91 8.36
CA ALA A 106 12.95 -17.52 8.42
C ALA A 106 14.01 -16.70 7.66
N GLU A 107 15.29 -17.08 7.76
CA GLU A 107 16.37 -16.44 7.01
C GLU A 107 16.19 -16.64 5.50
N ASN A 108 15.79 -17.86 5.12
CA ASN A 108 15.39 -18.23 3.77
C ASN A 108 13.88 -18.43 3.75
N ALA A 109 13.15 -17.57 3.06
CA ALA A 109 11.69 -17.62 3.06
C ALA A 109 11.10 -17.07 1.74
N VAL A 110 9.88 -17.50 1.45
CA VAL A 110 9.03 -16.97 0.39
C VAL A 110 7.82 -16.24 0.97
N LEU A 111 7.44 -15.15 0.32
CA LEU A 111 6.26 -14.36 0.62
C LEU A 111 5.34 -14.33 -0.59
N PHE A 112 4.11 -14.78 -0.38
CA PHE A 112 2.98 -14.61 -1.27
C PHE A 112 2.15 -13.42 -0.79
N LEU A 113 2.14 -12.32 -1.56
CA LEU A 113 1.51 -11.06 -1.17
C LEU A 113 0.39 -10.67 -2.14
N TRP A 114 -0.85 -10.65 -1.65
CA TRP A 114 -1.98 -10.17 -2.42
C TRP A 114 -2.00 -8.66 -2.57
N ALA A 115 -2.33 -8.19 -3.78
CA ALA A 115 -2.55 -6.78 -4.07
C ALA A 115 -3.61 -6.60 -5.15
N PRO A 116 -4.55 -5.65 -4.99
CA PRO A 116 -5.32 -5.13 -6.12
C PRO A 116 -4.40 -4.55 -7.19
N ALA A 117 -4.77 -4.67 -8.47
CA ALA A 117 -3.94 -4.18 -9.58
C ALA A 117 -3.48 -2.71 -9.43
N PRO A 118 -4.33 -1.75 -8.98
CA PRO A 118 -3.89 -0.37 -8.76
C PRO A 118 -2.84 -0.20 -7.66
N LYS A 119 -2.68 -1.19 -6.78
CA LYS A 119 -1.77 -1.19 -5.64
C LYS A 119 -0.44 -1.90 -5.93
N LEU A 120 -0.19 -2.34 -7.17
CA LEU A 120 1.04 -3.02 -7.56
C LEU A 120 2.31 -2.30 -7.07
N ARG A 121 2.42 -1.00 -7.34
CA ARG A 121 3.60 -0.21 -6.92
C ARG A 121 3.79 -0.23 -5.40
N GLU A 122 2.70 -0.04 -4.65
CA GLU A 122 2.72 -0.04 -3.18
C GLU A 122 3.07 -1.42 -2.62
N ALA A 123 2.57 -2.48 -3.26
CA ALA A 123 2.87 -3.86 -2.88
C ALA A 123 4.35 -4.22 -3.08
N LEU A 124 4.99 -3.70 -4.14
CA LEU A 124 6.43 -3.83 -4.32
C LEU A 124 7.22 -3.10 -3.21
N GLU A 125 6.75 -1.93 -2.76
CA GLU A 125 7.35 -1.25 -1.59
C GLU A 125 7.18 -2.06 -0.31
N VAL A 126 6.03 -2.74 -0.13
CA VAL A 126 5.78 -3.61 1.03
C VAL A 126 6.69 -4.83 1.02
N LEU A 127 6.84 -5.52 -0.11
CA LEU A 127 7.80 -6.63 -0.25
C LEU A 127 9.20 -6.21 0.21
N GLY A 128 9.70 -5.10 -0.33
CA GLY A 128 11.02 -4.58 0.02
C GLY A 128 11.13 -4.18 1.50
N ALA A 129 10.11 -3.52 2.05
CA ALA A 129 10.08 -3.13 3.46
C ALA A 129 10.04 -4.33 4.42
N TRP A 130 9.48 -5.46 3.98
CA TRP A 130 9.43 -6.71 4.74
C TRP A 130 10.67 -7.58 4.54
N GLY A 131 11.65 -7.13 3.73
CA GLY A 131 12.90 -7.85 3.49
C GLY A 131 12.85 -8.90 2.39
N PHE A 132 11.83 -8.85 1.52
CA PHE A 132 11.67 -9.76 0.39
C PHE A 132 11.98 -9.07 -0.94
N THR A 133 12.68 -9.77 -1.82
CA THR A 133 12.93 -9.32 -3.19
C THR A 133 11.89 -9.92 -4.13
N TYR A 134 11.20 -9.08 -4.90
CA TYR A 134 10.23 -9.53 -5.89
C TYR A 134 10.85 -10.51 -6.92
N ARG A 135 10.07 -11.51 -7.33
CA ARG A 135 10.44 -12.52 -8.33
C ARG A 135 9.46 -12.56 -9.50
N THR A 136 8.18 -12.77 -9.20
CA THR A 136 7.12 -12.94 -10.20
C THR A 136 5.74 -12.72 -9.56
N ASN A 137 4.66 -12.86 -10.32
CA ASN A 137 3.31 -12.88 -9.79
C ASN A 137 2.39 -13.82 -10.58
N ALA A 138 1.33 -14.26 -9.92
CA ALA A 138 0.14 -14.81 -10.56
C ALA A 138 -0.99 -13.77 -10.56
N ILE A 139 -1.95 -13.93 -11.47
CA ILE A 139 -3.19 -13.17 -11.51
C ILE A 139 -4.36 -14.06 -11.10
N TRP A 140 -5.27 -13.50 -10.33
CA TRP A 140 -6.59 -14.08 -10.10
C TRP A 140 -7.61 -13.37 -10.98
N ASP A 141 -8.09 -14.04 -12.03
CA ASP A 141 -9.24 -13.64 -12.83
C ASP A 141 -10.53 -13.95 -12.06
N LYS A 142 -11.22 -12.88 -11.62
CA LYS A 142 -12.44 -12.96 -10.82
C LYS A 142 -13.69 -13.26 -11.63
N GLU A 143 -13.57 -13.36 -12.95
CA GLU A 143 -14.64 -13.61 -13.95
C GLU A 143 -15.75 -12.55 -14.02
N LYS A 144 -15.82 -11.65 -13.04
CA LYS A 144 -16.82 -10.57 -12.94
C LYS A 144 -16.13 -9.22 -13.02
N ILE A 145 -16.50 -8.44 -14.03
CA ILE A 145 -15.98 -7.11 -14.26
C ILE A 145 -16.44 -6.13 -13.17
N GLY A 146 -15.48 -5.54 -12.45
CA GLY A 146 -15.69 -4.55 -11.40
C GLY A 146 -15.63 -3.11 -11.92
N MET A 147 -15.46 -2.15 -11.01
CA MET A 147 -15.27 -0.74 -11.34
C MET A 147 -13.84 -0.45 -11.82
N GLY A 148 -13.61 0.73 -12.41
CA GLY A 148 -12.27 1.23 -12.69
C GLY A 148 -12.28 2.43 -13.64
N TYR A 149 -11.21 3.24 -13.58
CA TYR A 149 -11.11 4.49 -14.32
C TYR A 149 -10.50 4.31 -15.73
N TRP A 150 -9.40 3.55 -15.82
CA TRP A 150 -8.71 3.27 -17.09
C TRP A 150 -9.13 1.91 -17.66
N PHE A 151 -9.06 0.89 -16.82
CA PHE A 151 -9.57 -0.45 -17.09
C PHE A 151 -10.51 -0.84 -15.96
N ARG A 152 -11.51 -1.66 -16.29
CA ARG A 152 -12.43 -2.20 -15.31
C ARG A 152 -11.74 -3.33 -14.55
N GLY A 153 -11.72 -3.27 -13.22
CA GLY A 153 -11.02 -4.23 -12.39
C GLY A 153 -11.68 -5.61 -12.44
N GLN A 154 -11.00 -6.59 -13.02
CA GLN A 154 -11.44 -8.00 -13.07
C GLN A 154 -10.45 -8.94 -12.39
N HIS A 155 -9.28 -8.45 -11.97
CA HIS A 155 -8.26 -9.30 -11.36
C HIS A 155 -7.61 -8.70 -10.11
N GLU A 156 -7.02 -9.59 -9.31
CA GLU A 156 -6.04 -9.28 -8.28
C GLU A 156 -4.70 -9.94 -8.60
N LEU A 157 -3.63 -9.44 -8.00
CA LEU A 157 -2.27 -9.95 -8.14
C LEU A 157 -1.89 -10.72 -6.89
N LEU A 158 -1.22 -11.85 -7.07
CA LEU A 158 -0.52 -12.58 -6.02
C LEU A 158 0.98 -12.52 -6.31
N LEU A 159 1.68 -11.61 -5.64
CA LEU A 159 3.11 -11.40 -5.85
C LEU A 159 3.92 -12.47 -5.10
N VAL A 160 5.05 -12.86 -5.68
CA VAL A 160 6.05 -13.74 -5.05
C VAL A 160 7.30 -12.93 -4.74
N GLY A 161 7.67 -12.87 -3.48
CA GLY A 161 8.92 -12.30 -2.98
C GLY A 161 9.77 -13.37 -2.28
N VAL A 162 11.09 -13.27 -2.38
CA VAL A 162 12.04 -14.19 -1.75
C VAL A 162 13.00 -13.44 -0.84
N LYS A 163 13.26 -14.00 0.33
CA LYS A 163 14.29 -13.60 1.29
C LYS A 163 15.33 -14.71 1.37
N GLY A 164 16.61 -14.34 1.37
CA GLY A 164 17.72 -15.30 1.35
C GLY A 164 17.73 -16.17 0.09
N GLU A 165 18.13 -17.42 0.25
CA GLU A 165 18.16 -18.44 -0.79
C GLU A 165 16.97 -19.38 -0.63
N PHE A 166 15.92 -19.15 -1.43
CA PHE A 166 14.73 -19.99 -1.44
C PHE A 166 14.45 -20.49 -2.86
N SER A 167 14.41 -21.81 -3.03
CA SER A 167 14.17 -22.44 -4.32
C SER A 167 12.69 -22.38 -4.70
N PRO A 168 12.35 -22.20 -5.99
CA PRO A 168 10.98 -22.38 -6.44
C PRO A 168 10.52 -23.84 -6.23
N PRO A 169 9.20 -24.11 -6.20
CA PRO A 169 8.70 -25.47 -6.21
C PRO A 169 9.22 -26.29 -7.39
N ASP A 170 9.22 -27.61 -7.21
CA ASP A 170 9.48 -28.58 -8.27
C ASP A 170 8.54 -28.35 -9.45
N ALA A 171 8.97 -28.71 -10.66
CA ALA A 171 8.28 -28.36 -11.89
C ALA A 171 6.82 -28.86 -11.91
N GLU A 172 6.58 -30.02 -11.32
CA GLU A 172 5.30 -30.71 -11.19
C GLU A 172 4.34 -30.01 -10.23
N ALA A 173 4.87 -29.24 -9.28
CA ALA A 173 4.10 -28.47 -8.30
C ALA A 173 3.83 -27.02 -8.75
N ARG A 174 4.23 -26.64 -9.98
CA ARG A 174 4.04 -25.28 -10.50
C ARG A 174 2.65 -25.11 -11.09
N TYR A 175 1.93 -24.12 -10.60
CA TYR A 175 0.60 -23.75 -11.08
C TYR A 175 0.67 -22.74 -12.22
N SER A 176 -0.41 -22.67 -13.01
CA SER A 176 -0.63 -21.58 -13.97
C SER A 176 -0.54 -20.22 -13.28
N SER A 177 0.14 -19.26 -13.90
CA SER A 177 0.17 -17.87 -13.43
C SER A 177 -1.17 -17.15 -13.63
N VAL A 178 -2.15 -17.79 -14.26
CA VAL A 178 -3.53 -17.31 -14.37
C VAL A 178 -4.44 -18.28 -13.61
N ILE A 179 -5.02 -17.80 -12.51
CA ILE A 179 -6.00 -18.50 -11.70
C ILE A 179 -7.37 -17.95 -12.05
N ARG A 180 -8.26 -18.79 -12.60
CA ARG A 180 -9.63 -18.38 -12.95
C ARG A 180 -10.61 -18.97 -11.94
N GLU A 181 -11.22 -18.12 -11.14
CA GLU A 181 -12.24 -18.51 -10.15
C GLU A 181 -13.15 -17.32 -9.85
N ALA A 182 -14.46 -17.48 -10.01
CA ALA A 182 -15.40 -16.41 -9.72
C ALA A 182 -15.31 -15.94 -8.25
N ARG A 183 -15.25 -14.63 -8.04
CA ARG A 183 -15.33 -14.08 -6.67
C ARG A 183 -16.64 -14.50 -5.99
N THR A 184 -16.52 -14.92 -4.74
CA THR A 184 -17.64 -15.28 -3.87
C THR A 184 -17.86 -14.18 -2.83
N ASN A 185 -17.60 -14.46 -1.54
CA ASN A 185 -17.71 -13.50 -0.45
C ASN A 185 -16.62 -12.41 -0.56
N HIS A 186 -16.92 -11.23 -0.01
CA HIS A 186 -15.96 -10.11 0.03
C HIS A 186 -14.64 -10.57 0.66
N SER A 187 -13.54 -10.25 -0.04
CA SER A 187 -12.16 -10.59 0.34
C SER A 187 -11.81 -12.10 0.44
N LYS A 188 -12.73 -13.04 0.17
CA LYS A 188 -12.37 -14.47 0.04
C LYS A 188 -11.53 -14.66 -1.24
N LYS A 189 -10.28 -15.13 -1.07
CA LYS A 189 -9.37 -15.51 -2.17
C LYS A 189 -9.75 -16.86 -2.79
N PRO A 190 -9.23 -17.22 -3.98
CA PRO A 190 -9.49 -18.50 -4.62
C PRO A 190 -9.27 -19.70 -3.70
N GLU A 191 -9.99 -20.80 -3.91
CA GLU A 191 -9.78 -22.00 -3.10
C GLU A 191 -8.41 -22.63 -3.38
N CYS A 192 -7.97 -22.58 -4.65
CA CYS A 192 -6.75 -23.23 -5.11
C CYS A 192 -5.44 -22.69 -4.50
N VAL A 193 -5.47 -21.56 -3.79
CA VAL A 193 -4.28 -21.01 -3.12
C VAL A 193 -4.10 -21.54 -1.70
N TYR A 194 -5.05 -22.35 -1.22
CA TYR A 194 -4.99 -23.02 0.09
C TYR A 194 -4.76 -24.53 -0.01
N THR A 195 -4.75 -25.08 -1.24
CA THR A 195 -4.71 -26.52 -1.54
C THR A 195 -3.46 -26.85 -2.34
#